data_AF-A0A0G0JCU5-F1
#
_entry.id   AF-A0A0G0JCU5-F1
#
_cell.length_a   1.000
_cell.length_b   1.000
_cell.length_c   1.000
_cell.angle_alpha   90.00
_cell.angle_beta   90.00
_cell.angle_gamma   90.00
#
_symmetry.space_group_name_H-M   'P 1'
#
loop_
_entity.id
_entity.type
_entity.pdbx_description
1 polymer ?
#
loop_
_entity_poly.entity_id
_entity_poly.type
_entity_poly.pdbx_seq_one_letter_code
_entity_poly.pdbx_strand_id
1 'polypeptide(L)'
;MQTQKIQITLTPEEVIALALRGKTLGYNVTRYIKFIVSREAYEAVESYPTIRMGALLEKKTLKAIKEYKKGKSRKLLSVSDL
;
A
#
# COMPACT_ATOMS: atom_id res chain seq x y z
N MET A 1 -1.60 4.30 -23.61
CA MET A 1 -0.75 4.61 -22.45
C MET A 1 0.53 5.26 -22.97
N GLN A 2 0.77 6.53 -22.65
CA GLN A 2 2.04 7.19 -23.01
C GLN A 2 3.17 6.61 -22.16
N THR A 3 4.27 6.21 -22.79
CA THR A 3 5.48 5.77 -22.09
C THR A 3 6.26 7.01 -21.65
N GLN A 4 6.28 7.30 -20.34
CA GLN A 4 7.05 8.42 -19.81
C GLN A 4 8.51 7.99 -19.63
N LYS A 5 9.43 8.74 -20.24
CA LYS A 5 10.87 8.49 -20.11
C LYS A 5 11.37 9.19 -18.84
N ILE A 6 11.95 8.42 -17.93
CA ILE A 6 12.56 8.93 -16.70
C ILE A 6 14.07 8.85 -16.85
N GLN A 7 14.77 9.95 -16.59
CA GLN A 7 16.22 10.01 -16.53
C GLN A 7 16.65 10.17 -15.07
N ILE A 8 17.55 9.30 -14.62
CA ILE A 8 18.09 9.29 -13.26
C ILE A 8 19.60 9.28 -13.40
N THR A 9 20.28 10.15 -12.67
CA THR A 9 21.73 10.19 -12.62
C THR A 9 22.18 9.42 -11.39
N LEU A 10 23.11 8.48 -11.58
CA LEU A 10 23.69 7.66 -10.53
C LEU A 10 25.21 7.76 -10.61
N THR A 11 25.85 7.66 -9.46
CA THR A 11 27.29 7.49 -9.36
C THR A 11 27.71 6.11 -9.88
N PRO A 12 28.96 5.94 -10.33
CA PRO A 12 29.48 4.64 -10.75
C PRO A 12 29.31 3.55 -9.67
N GLU A 13 29.51 3.91 -8.40
CA GLU A 13 29.40 3.01 -7.25
C GLU A 13 27.97 2.51 -7.06
N GLU A 14 26.98 3.40 -7.18
CA GLU A 14 25.55 3.04 -7.10
C GLU A 14 25.15 2.10 -8.25
N VAL A 15 25.65 2.36 -9.46
CA VAL A 15 25.38 1.49 -10.62
C VAL A 15 25.96 0.09 -10.40
N ILE A 16 27.18 -0.01 -9.87
CA ILE A 16 27.81 -1.29 -9.55
C ILE A 16 27.01 -2.03 -8.47
N ALA A 17 26.60 -1.35 -7.40
CA ALA A 17 25.82 -1.95 -6.34
C ALA A 17 24.48 -2.49 -6.85
N LEU A 18 23.78 -1.73 -7.70
CA LEU A 18 22.53 -2.14 -8.33
C LEU A 18 22.74 -3.29 -9.33
N ALA A 19 23.84 -3.29 -10.09
CA ALA A 19 24.17 -4.35 -11.02
C ALA A 19 24.42 -5.68 -10.30
N LEU A 20 25.19 -5.66 -9.20
CA LEU A 20 25.47 -6.84 -8.39
C LEU A 20 24.18 -7.45 -7.83
N ARG A 21 23.31 -6.61 -7.26
CA ARG A 21 22.01 -7.05 -6.72
C ARG A 21 21.01 -7.48 -7.80
N GLY A 22 21.02 -6.83 -8.96
CA GLY A 22 20.18 -7.24 -10.10
C GLY A 22 20.61 -8.60 -10.66
N LYS A 23 21.93 -8.86 -10.71
CA LYS A 23 22.49 -10.10 -11.25
C LYS A 23 22.08 -11.33 -10.44
N THR A 24 21.93 -11.23 -9.12
CA THR A 24 21.45 -12.35 -8.28
C THR A 24 20.02 -12.78 -8.63
N LEU A 25 19.23 -11.88 -9.23
CA LEU A 25 17.87 -12.13 -9.69
C LEU A 25 17.79 -12.35 -11.22
N GLY A 26 18.92 -12.40 -11.92
CA GLY A 26 18.98 -12.51 -13.38
C GLY A 26 18.52 -11.26 -14.13
N TYR A 27 18.52 -10.09 -13.48
CA TYR A 27 18.09 -8.82 -14.05
C TYR A 27 19.28 -7.95 -14.47
N ASN A 28 19.10 -7.22 -15.57
CA ASN A 28 19.97 -6.08 -15.89
C ASN A 28 19.62 -4.88 -14.98
N VAL A 29 20.54 -3.91 -14.89
CA VAL A 29 20.40 -2.73 -14.03
C VAL A 29 19.07 -2.01 -14.25
N THR A 30 18.72 -1.73 -15.50
CA THR A 30 17.49 -1.01 -15.84
C THR A 30 16.23 -1.75 -15.38
N ARG A 31 16.18 -3.07 -15.57
CA ARG A 31 15.04 -3.90 -15.15
C ARG A 31 14.96 -3.99 -13.63
N TYR A 32 16.11 -4.07 -12.96
CA TYR A 32 16.18 -4.10 -11.51
C TYR A 32 15.73 -2.78 -10.88
N ILE A 33 16.14 -1.64 -11.45
CA ILE A 33 15.67 -0.30 -11.01
C ILE A 33 14.15 -0.20 -11.15
N LYS A 34 13.58 -0.62 -12.29
CA LYS A 34 12.13 -0.63 -12.49
C LYS A 34 11.42 -1.50 -11.44
N PHE A 35 11.98 -2.67 -11.14
CA PHE A 35 11.44 -3.55 -10.11
C PHE A 35 11.43 -2.90 -8.73
N ILE A 36 12.53 -2.27 -8.31
CA ILE A 36 12.61 -1.56 -7.03
C ILE A 36 11.57 -0.43 -6.98
N VAL A 37 11.54 0.43 -8.00
CA VAL A 37 10.60 1.56 -8.05
C VAL A 37 9.15 1.08 -7.98
N SER A 38 8.81 0.00 -8.71
CA SER A 38 7.47 -0.57 -8.65
C SER A 38 7.12 -1.12 -7.26
N ARG A 39 8.07 -1.77 -6.58
CA ARG A 39 7.85 -2.30 -5.23
C ARG A 39 7.62 -1.18 -4.22
N GLU A 40 8.48 -0.16 -4.22
CA GLU A 40 8.35 0.99 -3.31
C GLU A 40 7.05 1.77 -3.58
N ALA A 41 6.68 1.94 -4.86
CA ALA A 41 5.41 2.56 -5.22
C ALA A 41 4.22 1.74 -4.71
N TYR A 42 4.28 0.40 -4.82
CA TYR A 42 3.26 -0.48 -4.30
C TYR A 42 3.11 -0.36 -2.78
N GLU A 43 4.22 -0.40 -2.03
CA GLU A 43 4.23 -0.23 -0.58
C GLU A 43 3.72 1.16 -0.15
N ALA A 44 4.07 2.21 -0.90
CA ALA A 44 3.56 3.56 -0.66
C ALA A 44 2.04 3.69 -0.91
N VAL A 45 1.47 2.92 -1.83
CA VAL A 45 0.02 2.90 -2.09
C VAL A 45 -0.71 1.99 -1.08
N GLU A 46 -0.14 0.85 -0.71
CA GLU A 46 -0.74 -0.07 0.26
C GLU A 46 -0.70 0.46 1.70
N SER A 47 0.26 1.32 2.02
CA SER A 47 0.26 2.09 3.26
C SER A 47 -0.84 3.15 3.23
N TYR A 48 -2.10 2.71 3.29
CA TYR A 48 -3.24 3.59 3.51
C TYR A 48 -2.95 4.45 4.74
N PRO A 49 -3.06 5.79 4.64
CA PRO A 49 -2.86 6.64 5.79
C PRO A 49 -3.87 6.23 6.85
N THR A 50 -3.38 5.76 7.99
CA THR A 50 -4.23 5.51 9.15
C THR A 50 -4.63 6.85 9.72
N ILE A 51 -5.78 7.36 9.26
CA ILE A 51 -6.31 8.62 9.75
C ILE A 51 -6.85 8.39 11.15
N ARG A 52 -6.36 9.15 12.13
CA ARG A 52 -6.90 9.10 13.49
C ARG A 52 -8.38 9.47 13.46
N MET A 53 -9.21 8.55 13.95
CA MET A 53 -10.63 8.78 14.10
C MET A 53 -10.89 9.92 15.10
N GLY A 54 -11.82 10.82 14.77
CA GLY A 54 -12.22 11.87 15.72
C GLY A 54 -12.89 11.29 16.97
N ALA A 55 -12.66 11.91 18.13
CA ALA A 55 -13.10 11.40 19.44
C ALA A 55 -14.60 11.08 19.53
N LEU A 56 -15.45 11.83 18.82
CA LEU A 56 -16.90 11.61 18.80
C LEU A 56 -17.26 10.34 18.01
N LEU A 57 -16.61 10.13 16.87
CA LEU A 57 -16.81 8.95 16.04
C LEU A 57 -16.28 7.70 16.76
N GLU A 58 -15.14 7.82 17.44
CA GLU A 58 -14.56 6.74 18.24
C GLU A 58 -15.52 6.25 19.34
N LYS A 59 -16.12 7.17 20.10
CA LYS A 59 -17.13 6.81 21.11
C LYS A 59 -18.33 6.09 20.51
N LYS A 60 -18.84 6.55 19.36
CA LYS A 60 -19.97 5.91 18.66
C LYS A 60 -19.59 4.51 18.18
N THR A 61 -18.42 4.35 17.58
CA THR A 61 -17.91 3.06 17.10
C THR A 61 -17.73 2.08 18.25
N LEU A 62 -17.13 2.50 19.37
CA LEU A 62 -16.98 1.66 20.56
C LEU A 62 -18.34 1.23 21.15
N LYS A 63 -19.34 2.12 21.12
CA LYS A 63 -20.71 1.78 21.53
C LYS A 63 -21.33 0.74 20.60
N ALA A 64 -21.23 0.94 19.28
CA ALA A 64 -21.76 0.01 18.29
C ALA A 64 -21.12 -1.39 18.40
N ILE A 65 -19.80 -1.47 18.59
CA ILE A 65 -19.09 -2.74 18.83
C ILE A 65 -19.61 -3.44 20.09
N LYS A 66 -19.83 -2.68 21.18
CA LYS A 66 -20.40 -3.23 22.42
C LYS A 66 -21.82 -3.74 22.24
N GLU A 67 -22.65 -3.03 21.47
CA GLU A 67 -24.04 -3.43 21.19
C GLU A 67 -24.11 -4.66 20.29
N TYR A 68 -23.25 -4.74 19.27
CA TYR A 68 -23.07 -5.94 18.43
C TYR A 68 -22.69 -7.17 19.27
N LYS A 69 -21.68 -7.04 20.15
CA LYS A 69 -21.26 -8.12 21.06
C LYS A 69 -22.37 -8.57 22.02
N LYS A 70 -23.32 -7.68 22.34
CA LYS A 70 -24.50 -7.98 23.16
C LYS A 70 -25.66 -8.57 22.35
N GLY A 71 -25.48 -8.84 21.05
CA GLY A 71 -26.51 -9.40 20.18
C GLY A 71 -27.62 -8.42 19.81
N LYS A 72 -27.44 -7.11 20.02
CA LYS A 72 -28.46 -6.09 19.69
C LYS A 72 -28.53 -5.73 18.20
N SER A 73 -27.70 -6.37 17.39
CA SER A 73 -27.59 -6.14 15.94
C SER A 73 -28.31 -7.23 15.16
N ARG A 74 -29.02 -6.85 14.10
CA ARG A 74 -29.58 -7.78 13.11
C ARG A 74 -28.66 -7.89 11.90
N LYS A 75 -28.50 -9.10 11.36
CA LYS A 75 -27.83 -9.31 10.08
C LYS A 75 -28.84 -9.01 8.97
N LEU A 76 -28.48 -8.13 8.05
CA LEU A 76 -29.27 -7.92 6.84
C LEU A 76 -28.95 -9.02 5.83
N LEU A 77 -29.99 -9.53 5.15
CA LEU A 77 -29.86 -10.61 4.18
C LEU A 77 -29.87 -10.08 2.74
N SER A 78 -30.47 -8.91 2.52
CA SER A 78 -30.46 -8.22 1.24
C SER A 78 -30.23 -6.71 1.39
N VAL A 79 -29.82 -6.06 0.30
CA VAL A 79 -29.71 -4.60 0.22
C VAL A 79 -31.07 -3.92 0.37
N SER A 80 -32.17 -4.63 0.08
CA SER A 80 -33.54 -4.15 0.26
C SER A 80 -33.96 -4.03 1.74
N ASP A 81 -33.17 -4.57 2.67
CA ASP A 81 -33.46 -4.57 4.11
C ASP A 81 -32.75 -3.43 4.89
N LEU A 82 -32.00 -2.59 4.16
CA LEU A 82 -31.29 -1.40 4.66
C LEU A 82 -32.27 -0.26 4.98
#